data_AF-Q7CRD2-F1
#
_entry.id   AF-Q7CRD2-F1
#
_cell.length_a   1.000
_cell.length_b   1.000
_cell.length_c   1.000
_cell.angle_alpha   90.00
_cell.angle_beta   90.00
_cell.angle_gamma   90.00
#
_symmetry.space_group_name_H-M   'P 1'
#
loop_
_entity.id
_entity.type
_entity.pdbx_description
1 polymer ?
#
loop_
_entity_poly.entity_id
_entity_poly.type
_entity_poly.pdbx_seq_one_letter_code
_entity_poly.pdbx_strand_id
1 'polypeptide(L)'
;MALPTIYLLRHGETLWNSLGRFQGQLDSPLTPRGVEQADQVARLLRDALNNDNQLFQMQISPLGRVRQTAERVQYRRSCRSRISKMTDWLRSRQGPGTG
;
A
#
# COMPACT_ATOMS: atom_id res chain seq x y z
N MET A 1 1.53 -27.71 5.85
CA MET A 1 1.42 -26.30 6.29
C MET A 1 1.47 -25.41 5.06
N ALA A 2 0.50 -24.52 4.87
CA ALA A 2 0.56 -23.54 3.79
C ALA A 2 1.38 -22.33 4.24
N LEU A 3 2.26 -21.81 3.37
CA LEU A 3 3.00 -20.58 3.63
C LEU A 3 2.10 -19.36 3.38
N PRO A 4 2.29 -18.25 4.11
CA PRO A 4 1.54 -17.03 3.85
C PRO A 4 1.88 -16.48 2.46
N THR A 5 0.86 -16.09 1.71
CA THR A 5 1.05 -15.39 0.43
C THR A 5 1.29 -13.91 0.68
N ILE A 6 2.35 -13.36 0.08
CA ILE A 6 2.70 -11.94 0.20
C ILE A 6 2.49 -11.27 -1.15
N TYR A 7 1.72 -10.18 -1.15
CA TYR A 7 1.53 -9.32 -2.31
C TYR A 7 2.37 -8.05 -2.17
N LEU A 8 3.16 -7.74 -3.19
CA LEU A 8 3.96 -6.52 -3.25
C LEU A 8 3.36 -5.56 -4.27
N LEU A 9 3.10 -4.33 -3.83
CA LEU A 9 2.46 -3.30 -4.63
C LEU A 9 3.32 -2.05 -4.65
N ARG A 10 3.65 -1.55 -5.84
CA ARG A 10 4.28 -0.24 -6.04
C ARG A 10 3.20 0.84 -6.15
N HIS A 11 3.46 2.02 -5.59
CA HIS A 11 2.58 3.17 -5.78
C HIS A 11 2.40 3.52 -7.27
N GLY A 12 1.28 4.15 -7.61
CA GLY A 12 1.04 4.64 -8.97
C GLY A 12 2.06 5.70 -9.42
N GLU A 13 2.09 5.96 -10.72
CA GLU A 13 2.91 7.01 -11.33
C GLU A 13 2.68 8.38 -10.65
N THR A 14 3.77 9.09 -10.35
CA THR A 14 3.74 10.46 -9.82
C THR A 14 4.18 11.48 -10.86
N LEU A 15 3.88 12.76 -10.63
CA LEU A 15 4.34 13.85 -11.50
C LEU A 15 5.87 13.86 -11.68
N TRP A 16 6.63 13.48 -10.66
CA TRP A 16 8.09 13.43 -10.80
C TRP A 16 8.56 12.18 -11.54
N ASN A 17 7.86 11.05 -11.42
CA ASN A 17 8.14 9.89 -12.26
C ASN A 17 7.92 10.20 -13.74
N SER A 18 6.83 10.90 -14.10
CA SER A 18 6.56 11.28 -15.49
C SER A 18 7.57 12.28 -16.05
N LEU A 19 8.26 13.03 -15.18
CA LEU A 19 9.31 13.99 -15.55
C LEU A 19 10.73 13.41 -15.42
N GLY A 20 10.89 12.13 -15.10
CA GLY A 20 12.19 11.51 -14.89
C GLY A 20 12.97 12.07 -13.69
N ARG A 21 12.30 12.74 -12.75
CA ARG A 21 12.92 13.35 -11.58
C ARG A 21 13.05 12.35 -10.43
N PHE A 22 14.23 12.33 -9.81
CA PHE A 22 14.44 11.55 -8.60
C PHE A 22 13.64 12.13 -7.43
N GLN A 23 12.94 11.26 -6.71
CA GLN A 23 11.98 11.67 -5.67
C GLN A 23 12.46 11.37 -4.24
N GLY A 24 13.21 10.29 -4.01
CA GLY A 24 13.66 9.89 -2.67
C GLY A 24 12.52 9.85 -1.64
N GLN A 25 12.74 10.53 -0.52
CA GLN A 25 11.80 10.71 0.60
C GLN A 25 10.81 11.87 0.38
N LEU A 26 10.97 12.66 -0.67
CA LEU A 26 10.04 13.72 -1.01
C LEU A 26 8.79 13.14 -1.67
N ASP A 27 7.72 13.95 -1.73
CA ASP A 27 6.46 13.55 -2.36
C ASP A 27 6.09 14.47 -3.52
N SER A 28 5.55 13.83 -4.56
CA SER A 28 4.80 14.46 -5.62
C SER A 28 3.50 13.67 -5.79
N PRO A 29 2.40 14.34 -6.17
CA PRO A 29 1.10 13.69 -6.27
C PRO A 29 1.09 12.64 -7.38
N LEU A 30 0.16 11.69 -7.28
CA LEU A 30 -0.13 10.77 -8.38
C LEU A 30 -0.60 11.55 -9.61
N THR A 31 -0.18 11.11 -10.79
CA THR A 31 -0.76 11.57 -12.06
C THR A 31 -2.17 10.98 -12.25
N PRO A 32 -3.01 11.49 -13.15
CA PRO A 32 -4.26 10.83 -13.52
C PRO A 32 -4.05 9.36 -13.91
N ARG A 33 -2.97 9.08 -14.65
CA ARG A 33 -2.54 7.72 -15.00
C ARG A 33 -2.15 6.90 -13.76
N GLY A 34 -1.44 7.50 -12.81
CA GLY A 34 -1.09 6.85 -11.54
C GLY A 34 -2.31 6.48 -10.70
N VAL A 35 -3.35 7.30 -10.76
CA VAL A 35 -4.64 7.00 -10.14
C VAL A 35 -5.34 5.83 -10.84
N GLU A 36 -5.37 5.82 -12.18
CA GLU A 36 -5.93 4.70 -12.94
C GLU A 36 -5.18 3.38 -12.67
N GLN A 37 -3.85 3.44 -12.54
CA GLN A 37 -3.02 2.30 -12.17
C GLN A 37 -3.40 1.76 -10.79
N ALA A 38 -3.56 2.64 -9.79
CA ALA A 38 -4.00 2.25 -8.45
C ALA A 38 -5.36 1.53 -8.49
N ASP A 39 -6.30 2.06 -9.27
CA ASP A 39 -7.62 1.47 -9.44
C ASP A 39 -7.59 0.13 -10.20
N GLN A 40 -6.69 -0.04 -11.17
CA GLN A 40 -6.49 -1.31 -11.87
C GLN A 40 -5.93 -2.38 -10.93
N VAL A 41 -4.89 -2.05 -10.16
CA VAL A 41 -4.31 -3.00 -9.21
C VAL A 41 -5.31 -3.38 -8.13
N ALA A 42 -6.16 -2.46 -7.68
CA ALA A 42 -7.24 -2.78 -6.75
C ALA A 42 -8.19 -3.87 -7.29
N ARG A 43 -8.51 -3.85 -8.59
CA ARG A 43 -9.35 -4.89 -9.23
C ARG A 43 -8.61 -6.22 -9.31
N LEU A 44 -7.36 -6.21 -9.77
CA LEU A 44 -6.54 -7.42 -9.85
C LEU A 44 -6.35 -8.08 -8.49
N LEU A 45 -6.07 -7.29 -7.45
CA LEU A 45 -5.92 -7.80 -6.09
C LEU A 45 -7.24 -8.37 -5.57
N ARG A 46 -8.38 -7.76 -5.89
CA ARG A 46 -9.69 -8.30 -5.50
C ARG A 46 -9.91 -9.67 -6.15
N ASP A 47 -9.63 -9.78 -7.44
CA ASP A 47 -9.87 -11.00 -8.21
C ASP A 47 -8.90 -12.11 -7.77
N ALA A 48 -7.63 -11.78 -7.48
CA ALA A 48 -6.63 -12.71 -6.95
C ALA A 48 -6.93 -13.24 -5.54
N LEU A 49 -7.65 -12.45 -4.73
CA LEU A 49 -8.11 -12.86 -3.41
C LEU A 49 -9.46 -13.61 -3.45
N ASN A 50 -9.88 -14.08 -4.63
CA ASN A 50 -11.03 -14.97 -4.89
C ASN A 50 -12.39 -14.49 -4.36
N ASN A 51 -12.62 -13.18 -4.20
CA ASN A 51 -13.81 -12.59 -3.54
C ASN A 51 -14.07 -13.07 -2.11
N ASP A 52 -13.20 -13.91 -1.55
CA ASP A 52 -13.33 -14.34 -0.18
C ASP A 52 -13.05 -13.15 0.73
N ASN A 53 -13.86 -13.05 1.78
CA ASN A 53 -13.76 -12.05 2.83
C ASN A 53 -12.49 -12.24 3.69
N GLN A 54 -11.44 -12.84 3.12
CA GLN A 54 -10.15 -13.03 3.73
C GLN A 54 -9.59 -11.67 4.14
N LEU A 55 -9.44 -11.53 5.45
CA LEU A 55 -8.78 -10.42 6.07
C LEU A 55 -7.29 -10.51 5.70
N PHE A 56 -6.80 -9.51 4.96
CA PHE A 56 -5.38 -9.32 4.74
C PHE A 56 -4.93 -8.05 5.44
N GLN A 57 -3.67 -8.04 5.85
CA GLN A 57 -3.03 -6.87 6.46
C GLN A 57 -2.29 -6.10 5.38
N MET A 58 -2.41 -4.77 5.39
CA MET A 58 -1.68 -3.91 4.46
C MET A 58 -0.66 -3.09 5.25
N GLN A 59 0.60 -3.23 4.87
CA GLN A 59 1.69 -2.42 5.39
C GLN A 59 2.15 -1.45 4.32
N ILE A 60 2.26 -0.17 4.66
CA ILE A 60 2.61 0.87 3.69
C ILE A 60 3.73 1.77 4.20
N SER A 61 4.44 2.36 3.25
CA SER A 61 5.33 3.49 3.50
C SER A 61 4.52 4.71 3.96
N PRO A 62 5.08 5.57 4.83
CA PRO A 62 4.41 6.79 5.26
C PRO A 62 4.24 7.85 4.15
N LEU A 63 4.83 7.65 2.97
CA LEU A 63 4.79 8.62 1.86
C LEU A 63 3.37 8.79 1.30
N GLY A 64 3.01 10.04 1.01
CA GLY A 64 1.70 10.46 0.51
C GLY A 64 1.27 9.73 -0.75
N ARG A 65 2.17 9.54 -1.73
CA ARG A 65 1.86 8.75 -2.95
C ARG A 65 1.47 7.30 -2.67
N VAL A 66 2.06 6.71 -1.63
CA VAL A 66 1.78 5.33 -1.23
C VAL A 66 0.45 5.28 -0.49
N ARG A 67 0.18 6.24 0.40
CA ARG A 67 -1.13 6.39 1.06
C ARG A 67 -2.25 6.57 0.05
N GLN A 68 -2.10 7.48 -0.91
CA GLN A 68 -3.10 7.73 -1.95
C GLN A 68 -3.38 6.46 -2.77
N THR A 69 -2.34 5.69 -3.11
CA THR A 69 -2.51 4.38 -3.79
C THR A 69 -3.25 3.39 -2.88
N ALA A 70 -2.83 3.28 -1.61
CA ALA A 70 -3.40 2.35 -0.64
C ALA A 70 -4.89 2.65 -0.34
N GLU A 71 -5.26 3.92 -0.23
CA GLU A 71 -6.64 4.37 -0.05
C GLU A 71 -7.54 3.92 -1.21
N ARG A 72 -7.05 3.98 -2.44
CA ARG A 72 -7.81 3.49 -3.61
C ARG A 72 -7.97 1.96 -3.61
N VAL A 73 -6.93 1.25 -3.19
CA VAL A 73 -6.97 -0.21 -3.02
C VAL A 73 -7.93 -0.60 -1.89
N GLN A 74 -7.93 0.15 -0.79
CA GLN A 74 -8.77 -0.10 0.37
C GLN A 74 -10.24 0.28 0.15
N TYR A 75 -10.51 1.43 -0.47
CA TYR A 75 -11.88 1.96 -0.68
C TYR A 75 -12.79 0.98 -1.42
N ARG A 76 -12.21 0.10 -2.25
CA ARG A 76 -12.96 -0.96 -2.95
C ARG A 76 -13.23 -2.21 -2.12
N ARG A 77 -12.90 -2.22 -0.83
CA ARG A 77 -13.26 -3.29 0.11
C ARG A 77 -13.98 -2.74 1.33
N SER A 78 -15.09 -3.40 1.69
CA SER A 78 -15.74 -3.26 2.99
C SER A 78 -14.98 -3.99 4.12
N CYS A 79 -13.68 -4.23 3.93
CA CYS A 79 -12.85 -5.01 4.86
C CYS A 79 -12.10 -4.06 5.80
N ARG A 80 -12.04 -4.45 7.08
CA ARG A 80 -11.30 -3.74 8.14
C ARG A 80 -9.79 -3.95 7.96
N SER A 81 -9.20 -3.38 6.91
CA SER A 81 -7.74 -3.34 6.75
C SER A 81 -7.14 -2.31 7.70
N ARG A 82 -6.21 -2.76 8.53
CA ARG A 82 -5.40 -1.88 9.37
C ARG A 82 -4.22 -1.39 8.54
N ILE A 83 -4.29 -0.14 8.09
CA ILE A 83 -3.12 0.53 7.54
C ILE A 83 -2.19 0.84 8.71
N SER A 84 -1.11 0.09 8.84
CA SER A 84 0.00 0.46 9.73
C SER A 84 1.14 1.02 8.90
N LYS A 85 1.71 2.16 9.30
CA LYS A 85 2.99 2.59 8.73
C LYS A 85 4.02 1.52 9.04
N MET A 86 4.90 1.21 8.09
CA MET A 86 5.98 0.23 8.31
C MET A 86 6.81 0.54 9.57
N THR A 87 6.95 1.83 9.90
CA THR A 87 7.60 2.31 11.13
C THR A 87 6.90 1.90 12.42
N ASP A 88 5.56 1.85 12.40
CA ASP A 88 4.74 1.54 13.57
C ASP A 88 4.80 0.03 13.86
N TRP A 89 4.87 -0.78 12.80
CA TRP A 89 5.08 -2.22 12.91
C TRP A 89 6.42 -2.56 13.55
N LEU A 90 7.52 -1.93 13.10
CA LEU A 90 8.85 -2.14 13.68
C LEU A 90 8.90 -1.78 15.17
N ARG A 91 8.24 -0.68 15.56
CA ARG A 91 8.16 -0.25 16.97
C ARG A 91 7.33 -1.22 17.83
N SER A 92 6.25 -1.78 17.28
CA SER A 92 5.39 -2.73 18.00
C SER A 92 6.04 -4.10 18.29
N ARG A 93 7.16 -4.41 17.62
CA ARG A 93 7.93 -5.65 17.84
C ARG A 93 9.13 -5.50 18.76
N GLN A 94 9.54 -4.27 19.06
CA GLN A 94 10.48 -4.02 20.14
C GLN A 94 9.65 -4.07 21.44
N GLY A 95 9.75 -5.18 22.19
CA GLY A 95 9.18 -5.26 23.54
C GLY A 95 9.70 -4.12 24.43
N PRO A 96 9.11 -3.90 25.63
CA PRO A 96 9.62 -2.89 26.55
C PRO A 96 11.12 -3.16 26.75
N GLY A 97 11.95 -2.21 26.32
CA GLY A 97 13.38 -2.32 26.48
C GLY A 97 13.66 -2.55 27.96
N THR A 98 14.36 -3.64 28.26
CA THR A 98 15.00 -3.82 29.56
C THR A 98 16.05 -2.71 29.69
N GLY A 99 15.66 -1.64 30.38
CA GLY A 99 16.53 -0.66 30.98
C GLY A 99 16.45 -0.79 32.49
#